data_AF-A0A9P6E8U9-F1
#
_entry.id   AF-A0A9P6E8U9-F1
#
_cell.length_a   1.000
_cell.length_b   1.000
_cell.length_c   1.000
_cell.angle_alpha   90.00
_cell.angle_beta   90.00
_cell.angle_gamma   90.00
#
_symmetry.space_group_name_H-M   'P 1'
#
loop_
_entity.id
_entity.type
_entity.pdbx_description
1 polymer ?
#
loop_
_entity_poly.entity_id
_entity_poly.type
_entity_poly.pdbx_seq_one_letter_code
_entity_poly.pdbx_strand_id
1 'polypeptide(L)'
;MPFHRYIDPICRALISALVKNGVAFEAHAQNVLAKYDITSKEVRTFVIRDMGGLRVHPPTLRESTGFISKICRDMGLLPPRWKKFYLTFVHNHIQRLISLTGLRSPNGGFKMFNEDV
;
A
#
# COMPACT_ATOMS: atom_id res chain seq x y z
N MET A 1 -1.22 -1.61 20.20
CA MET A 1 -0.67 -2.60 19.25
C MET A 1 0.66 -2.08 18.74
N PRO A 2 1.73 -2.89 18.72
CA PRO A 2 3.01 -2.48 18.14
C PRO A 2 2.85 -2.08 16.67
N PHE A 3 3.51 -0.99 16.26
CA PHE A 3 3.40 -0.42 14.91
C PHE A 3 3.75 -1.42 13.80
N HIS A 4 4.81 -2.22 13.99
CA HIS A 4 5.24 -3.26 13.04
C HIS A 4 4.12 -4.26 12.70
N ARG A 5 3.31 -4.67 13.70
CA ARG A 5 2.20 -5.63 13.45
C ARG A 5 1.12 -5.08 12.51
N TYR A 6 1.08 -3.77 12.29
CA TYR A 6 0.25 -3.16 11.25
C TYR A 6 1.02 -3.02 9.93
N ILE A 7 2.28 -2.58 10.00
CA ILE A 7 3.10 -2.19 8.84
C ILE A 7 3.57 -3.37 8.02
N ASP A 8 4.17 -4.40 8.63
CA ASP A 8 4.73 -5.55 7.92
C ASP A 8 3.71 -6.19 6.96
N PRO A 9 2.47 -6.52 7.39
CA PRO A 9 1.52 -7.17 6.50
C PRO A 9 1.02 -6.25 5.37
N ILE A 10 0.79 -4.97 5.62
CA ILE A 10 0.30 -4.04 4.59
C ILE A 10 1.40 -3.68 3.58
N CYS A 11 2.64 -3.46 4.04
CA CYS A 11 3.80 -3.24 3.18
C CYS A 11 4.03 -4.45 2.28
N ARG A 12 4.07 -5.66 2.86
CA ARG A 12 4.24 -6.91 2.09
C ARG A 12 3.18 -7.05 0.99
N ALA A 13 1.91 -6.76 1.29
CA ALA A 13 0.84 -6.85 0.31
C ALA A 13 0.97 -5.78 -0.79
N LEU A 14 1.10 -4.51 -0.42
CA LEU A 14 1.05 -3.39 -1.36
C LEU A 14 2.33 -3.25 -2.20
N ILE A 15 3.50 -3.49 -1.61
CA ILE A 15 4.78 -3.46 -2.32
C ILE A 15 4.89 -4.66 -3.25
N SER A 16 4.42 -5.84 -2.83
CA SER A 16 4.39 -7.00 -3.73
C SER A 16 3.50 -6.73 -4.94
N ALA A 17 2.32 -6.13 -4.77
CA ALA A 17 1.48 -5.73 -5.90
C ALA A 17 2.18 -4.70 -6.82
N LEU A 18 2.88 -3.72 -6.24
CA LEU A 18 3.59 -2.69 -6.99
C LEU A 18 4.75 -3.25 -7.82
N VAL A 19 5.58 -4.10 -7.21
CA VAL A 19 6.83 -4.58 -7.78
C VAL A 19 6.59 -5.80 -8.66
N LYS A 20 5.87 -6.82 -8.16
CA LYS A 20 5.67 -8.09 -8.87
C LYS A 20 4.57 -8.03 -9.91
N ASN A 21 3.49 -7.28 -9.64
CA ASN A 21 2.35 -7.20 -10.55
C ASN A 21 2.26 -5.89 -11.32
N GLY A 22 3.09 -4.90 -10.98
CA GLY A 22 3.02 -3.60 -11.63
C GLY A 22 1.77 -2.80 -11.25
N VAL A 23 1.15 -3.05 -10.10
CA VAL A 23 -0.10 -2.43 -9.67
C VAL A 23 0.12 -1.54 -8.46
N ALA A 24 -0.15 -0.24 -8.59
CA ALA A 24 -0.18 0.69 -7.48
C ALA A 24 -1.63 1.01 -7.11
N PHE A 25 -2.04 0.55 -5.93
CA PHE A 25 -3.30 0.95 -5.31
C PHE A 25 -3.24 2.39 -4.78
N GLU A 26 -4.36 3.10 -4.82
CA GLU A 26 -4.55 4.37 -4.13
C GLU A 26 -4.80 4.13 -2.63
N ALA A 27 -3.76 3.63 -1.94
CA ALA A 27 -3.85 3.11 -0.58
C ALA A 27 -3.69 4.18 0.51
N HIS A 28 -4.32 5.34 0.33
CA HIS A 28 -4.46 6.32 1.42
C HIS A 28 -5.41 5.80 2.51
N ALA A 29 -5.33 6.37 3.72
CA ALA A 29 -6.02 5.84 4.91
C ALA A 29 -7.54 5.59 4.71
N GLN A 30 -8.24 6.44 3.95
CA GLN A 30 -9.68 6.24 3.66
C GLN A 30 -10.00 4.98 2.82
N ASN A 31 -9.07 4.55 1.96
CA ASN A 31 -9.25 3.43 1.05
C ASN A 31 -8.71 2.12 1.60
N VAL A 32 -8.14 2.14 2.81
CA VAL A 32 -7.64 0.95 3.49
C VAL A 32 -8.44 0.70 4.75
N LEU A 33 -9.12 -0.45 4.80
CA LEU A 33 -9.79 -0.92 6.02
C LEU A 33 -8.97 -2.04 6.64
N ALA A 34 -8.51 -1.86 7.87
CA ALA A 34 -7.87 -2.91 8.64
C ALA A 34 -8.92 -3.67 9.47
N LYS A 35 -9.01 -4.99 9.25
CA LYS A 35 -9.87 -5.88 10.05
C LYS A 35 -9.08 -6.37 11.24
N TYR A 36 -9.59 -6.10 12.44
CA TYR A 36 -8.98 -6.54 13.69
C TYR A 36 -9.74 -7.72 14.28
N ASP A 37 -8.98 -8.59 14.94
CA ASP A 37 -9.53 -9.51 15.92
C ASP A 37 -9.91 -8.72 17.18
N ILE A 38 -11.17 -8.83 17.62
CA ILE A 38 -11.65 -8.03 18.77
C ILE A 38 -11.05 -8.50 20.10
N THR A 39 -10.62 -9.76 20.17
CA THR A 39 -10.07 -10.37 21.38
C THR A 39 -8.56 -10.13 21.47
N SER A 40 -7.80 -10.51 20.42
CA SER A 40 -6.34 -10.34 20.41
C SER A 40 -5.88 -8.92 20.06
N LYS A 41 -6.79 -8.08 19.53
CA LYS A 41 -6.49 -6.73 18.99
C LYS A 41 -5.45 -6.73 17.86
N GLU A 42 -5.21 -7.87 17.22
CA GLU A 42 -4.29 -7.99 16.09
C GLU A 42 -5.00 -7.73 14.77
N VAL A 43 -4.26 -7.15 13.81
CA VAL A 43 -4.73 -7.03 12.43
C VAL A 43 -4.74 -8.42 11.80
N ARG A 44 -5.88 -8.80 11.24
CA ARG A 44 -6.06 -10.06 10.50
C ARG A 44 -5.88 -9.88 9.01
N THR A 45 -6.41 -8.79 8.46
CA THR A 45 -6.37 -8.53 7.01
C THR A 45 -6.65 -7.07 6.69
N PHE A 46 -6.34 -6.69 5.46
CA PHE A 46 -6.65 -5.39 4.89
C PHE A 46 -7.61 -5.54 3.72
N VAL A 47 -8.60 -4.65 3.66
CA VAL A 47 -9.46 -4.49 2.49
C VAL A 47 -9.10 -3.17 1.83
N ILE A 48 -8.70 -3.25 0.56
CA ILE A 48 -8.48 -2.08 -0.28
C ILE A 48 -9.78 -1.77 -1.02
N ARG A 49 -10.22 -0.52 -0.94
CA ARG A 49 -11.41 -0.01 -1.62
C ARG A 49 -11.02 1.01 -2.68
N ASP A 50 -11.98 1.36 -3.52
CA ASP A 50 -11.86 2.34 -4.61
C ASP A 50 -10.73 2.02 -5.61
N MET A 51 -11.14 1.37 -6.71
CA MET A 51 -10.24 0.98 -7.80
C MET A 51 -10.14 2.04 -8.90
N GLY A 52 -10.86 3.17 -8.79
CA GLY A 52 -10.84 4.23 -9.81
C GLY A 52 -9.49 4.95 -9.88
N GLY A 53 -8.81 5.03 -8.73
CA GLY A 53 -7.49 5.63 -8.55
C GLY A 53 -6.29 4.75 -8.91
N LEU A 54 -6.52 3.49 -9.28
CA LEU A 54 -5.48 2.50 -9.54
C LEU A 54 -4.52 2.97 -10.65
N ARG A 55 -3.24 2.62 -10.52
CA ARG A 55 -2.26 2.77 -11.60
C ARG A 55 -1.63 1.42 -11.90
N VAL A 56 -1.50 1.11 -13.18
CA VAL A 56 -1.02 -0.19 -13.65
C VAL A 56 0.13 0.03 -14.61
N HIS A 57 1.13 -0.83 -14.56
CA HIS A 57 2.12 -1.00 -15.59
C HIS A 57 1.74 -2.21 -16.46
N PRO A 58 1.15 -1.97 -17.65
CA PRO A 58 0.56 -3.04 -18.47
C PRO A 58 1.49 -4.23 -18.75
N PRO A 59 2.77 -4.03 -19.11
CA PRO A 59 3.68 -5.14 -19.38
C PRO A 59 3.85 -6.07 -18.18
N THR A 60 4.17 -5.53 -17.00
CA THR A 60 4.40 -6.32 -15.77
C THR A 60 3.12 -7.02 -15.30
N LEU A 61 1.96 -6.37 -15.45
CA LEU A 61 0.69 -7.02 -15.09
C LEU A 61 0.41 -8.21 -16.01
N ARG A 62 0.61 -8.05 -17.32
CA ARG A 62 0.42 -9.12 -18.30
C ARG A 62 1.38 -10.29 -18.06
N GLU A 63 2.63 -10.00 -17.78
CA GLU A 63 3.66 -11.00 -17.48
C GLU A 63 3.30 -11.80 -16.22
N SER A 64 2.89 -11.13 -15.14
CA SER A 64 2.61 -11.79 -13.85
C SER A 64 1.26 -12.50 -13.75
N THR A 65 0.28 -12.16 -14.60
CA THR A 65 -1.09 -12.70 -14.50
C THR A 65 -1.58 -13.40 -15.76
N GLY A 66 -0.86 -13.29 -16.88
CA GLY A 66 -1.30 -13.78 -18.19
C GLY A 66 -2.47 -12.99 -18.81
N PHE A 67 -3.03 -12.00 -18.10
CA PHE A 67 -4.21 -11.27 -18.52
C PHE A 67 -4.02 -9.76 -18.39
N ILE A 68 -4.66 -9.01 -19.30
CA ILE A 68 -4.81 -7.56 -19.13
C ILE A 68 -6.10 -7.09 -19.79
N SER A 69 -6.94 -6.39 -19.01
CA SER A 69 -8.16 -5.78 -19.52
C SER A 69 -7.86 -4.53 -20.34
N LYS A 70 -8.83 -4.09 -21.15
CA LYS A 70 -8.72 -2.81 -21.89
C LYS A 70 -8.48 -1.63 -20.94
N ILE A 71 -9.25 -1.56 -19.85
CA ILE A 71 -9.15 -0.51 -18.81
C ILE A 71 -7.73 -0.43 -18.24
N CYS A 72 -7.10 -1.58 -17.95
CA CYS A 72 -5.74 -1.61 -17.42
C CYS A 72 -4.69 -1.15 -18.43
N ARG A 73 -4.92 -1.36 -19.74
CA ARG A 73 -4.03 -0.81 -20.78
C ARG A 73 -4.11 0.71 -20.82
N ASP A 74 -5.31 1.26 -20.77
CA ASP A 74 -5.55 2.72 -20.81
C ASP A 74 -4.94 3.42 -19.57
N MET A 75 -4.94 2.74 -18.41
CA MET A 75 -4.27 3.23 -17.18
C MET A 75 -2.73 3.32 -17.31
N GLY A 76 -2.11 2.59 -18.23
CA GLY A 76 -0.66 2.66 -18.47
C GLY A 76 -0.19 3.99 -19.04
N LEU A 77 -1.11 4.82 -19.54
CA LEU A 77 -0.84 6.17 -20.07
C LEU A 77 -0.83 7.23 -18.96
N LEU A 78 -1.20 6.86 -17.73
CA LEU A 78 -1.27 7.76 -16.59
C LEU A 78 0.11 7.97 -15.95
N PRO A 79 0.28 9.00 -15.11
CA PRO A 79 1.55 9.27 -14.44
C PRO A 79 2.14 8.05 -13.71
N PRO A 80 3.47 8.01 -13.52
CA PRO A 80 4.20 6.94 -12.85
C PRO A 80 3.48 6.30 -11.65
N ARG A 81 3.21 4.98 -11.71
CA ARG A 81 2.58 4.19 -10.62
C ARG A 81 3.30 4.37 -9.27
N TRP A 82 4.61 4.60 -9.28
CA TRP A 82 5.48 4.80 -8.12
C TRP A 82 5.27 6.17 -7.47
N LYS A 83 4.99 7.22 -8.26
CA LYS A 83 4.59 8.53 -7.72
C LYS A 83 3.25 8.45 -7.00
N LYS A 84 2.26 7.79 -7.60
CA LYS A 84 0.93 7.60 -6.99
C LYS A 84 1.02 6.75 -5.71
N PHE A 85 1.80 5.67 -5.73
CA PHE A 85 2.05 4.83 -4.58
C PHE A 85 2.70 5.61 -3.43
N TYR A 86 3.80 6.31 -3.72
CA TYR A 86 4.50 7.12 -2.73
C TYR A 86 3.57 8.16 -2.09
N LEU A 87 2.81 8.90 -2.91
CA LEU A 87 1.89 9.92 -2.41
C LEU A 87 0.80 9.31 -1.53
N THR A 88 0.12 8.26 -1.98
CA THR A 88 -1.08 7.75 -1.30
C THR A 88 -0.73 6.87 -0.11
N PHE A 89 0.23 5.97 -0.25
CA PHE A 89 0.61 5.05 0.80
C PHE A 89 1.68 5.64 1.73
N VAL A 90 2.83 6.05 1.21
CA VAL A 90 3.94 6.50 2.08
C VAL A 90 3.62 7.84 2.74
N HIS A 91 3.31 8.86 1.94
CA HIS A 91 3.11 10.21 2.43
C HIS A 91 1.76 10.41 3.13
N ASN A 92 0.64 9.97 2.53
CA ASN A 92 -0.66 10.20 3.14
C ASN A 92 -1.00 9.19 4.25
N HIS A 93 -0.64 7.91 4.08
CA HIS A 93 -1.02 6.88 5.05
C HIS A 93 0.05 6.71 6.13
N ILE A 94 1.25 6.26 5.78
CA ILE A 94 2.27 5.87 6.75
C ILE A 94 2.78 7.07 7.56
N GLN A 95 3.15 8.17 6.90
CA GLN A 95 3.60 9.38 7.61
C GLN A 95 2.55 9.92 8.58
N ARG A 96 1.26 9.87 8.21
CA ARG A 96 0.17 10.30 9.08
C ARG A 96 0.00 9.35 10.27
N LEU A 97 0.11 8.04 10.05
CA LEU A 97 0.03 7.05 11.11
C LEU A 97 1.17 7.25 12.12
N ILE A 98 2.42 7.36 11.66
CA ILE A 98 3.60 7.67 12.50
C ILE A 98 3.38 8.95 13.32
N SER A 99 2.78 9.96 12.70
CA SER A 99 2.48 11.23 13.36
C SER A 99 1.47 11.09 14.50
N LEU A 100 0.42 10.30 14.29
CA LEU A 100 -0.68 10.14 15.25
C LEU A 100 -0.30 9.19 16.40
N THR A 101 0.61 8.26 16.18
CA THR A 101 1.07 7.32 17.21
C THR A 101 2.27 7.83 18.03
N GLY A 102 2.71 9.08 17.81
CA GLY A 102 3.84 9.68 18.53
C GLY A 102 5.20 9.09 18.16
N LEU A 103 5.32 8.37 17.04
CA LEU A 103 6.54 7.68 16.62
C LEU A 103 7.47 8.55 15.76
N ARG A 104 7.41 9.88 15.90
CA ARG A 104 8.17 10.84 15.06
C ARG A 104 9.68 10.91 15.37
N SER A 105 10.18 10.15 16.34
CA SER A 105 11.60 10.19 16.68
C SER A 105 12.48 9.68 15.53
N PRO A 106 13.77 10.08 15.44
CA PRO A 106 14.70 9.60 14.40
C PRO A 106 14.88 8.07 14.39
N ASN A 107 14.66 7.41 15.52
CA ASN A 107 14.66 5.95 15.68
C ASN A 107 13.25 5.34 15.72
N GLY A 108 12.23 6.11 15.34
CA GLY A 108 10.82 5.77 15.48
C GLY A 108 10.23 5.15 14.22
N GLY A 109 9.03 5.58 13.85
CA GLY A 109 8.18 4.85 12.90
C GLY A 109 8.72 4.77 11.48
N PHE A 110 9.50 5.75 11.00
CA PHE A 110 10.10 5.67 9.67
C PHE A 110 11.28 4.69 9.62
N LYS A 111 12.02 4.56 10.72
CA LYS A 111 13.10 3.56 10.81
C LYS A 111 12.50 2.16 10.76
N MET A 112 11.46 1.91 11.56
CA MET A 112 10.70 0.65 11.53
C MET A 112 10.17 0.37 10.12
N PHE A 113 9.50 1.35 9.49
CA PHE A 113 9.00 1.20 8.13
C PHE A 113 10.11 0.85 7.10
N ASN A 114 11.30 1.45 7.21
CA ASN A 114 12.41 1.14 6.30
C ASN A 114 13.05 -0.24 6.54
N GLU A 115 12.91 -0.83 7.74
CA GLU A 115 13.37 -2.19 8.03
C GLU A 115 12.42 -3.25 7.44
N ASP A 116 11.16 -2.89 7.22
CA ASP A 116 10.09 -3.79 6.74
C ASP A 116 9.82 -3.73 5.22
N VAL A 117 10.51 -2.84 4.49
CA VAL A 117 10.31 -2.50 3.06
C VAL A 117 11.50 -2.91 2.22
#